data_AF-A0A9D6LR19-F1
#
_entry.id   AF-A0A9D6LR19-F1
#
_cell.length_a   1.000
_cell.length_b   1.000
_cell.length_c   1.000
_cell.angle_alpha   90.00
_cell.angle_beta   90.00
_cell.angle_gamma   90.00
#
_symmetry.space_group_name_H-M   'P 1'
#
loop_
_entity.id
_entity.type
_entity.pdbx_description
1 polymer ?
#
loop_
_entity_poly.entity_id
_entity_poly.type
_entity_poly.pdbx_seq_one_letter_code
_entity_poly.pdbx_strand_id
1 'polypeptide(L)'
;MLNVNALPALAGYDGYIAARVLDFFGPTTPWQRGLWCTGLVLTLKELLEASEAVRARVLHAEAFGYLAAQAVKLVGIDPGSGDKQQKKLIQKCLTKDLGFGGLDWLTVSKITEDIESHYLERWALALRDPTTRPYPEGDARSIAAHLLDAGFSSEFLRRWWLYKIRQKGHDPIAKLVAAAHGLAREKPQAYKVLIVFAGVPQSRSSMPPNWIDAPSVSQWLRNNGFKARGLSQDGGVWLGVNARDPWAAVQSAMEAVDRVAARVAVGTNSQLMPLSRAWIEGQKRHFQLGPRRRGVEVRALYLQDQIYSERVTGIVDAAIELLAPLASSSPSAAAAGGWAAIEALLSGPGDSERVSAGDRMASLVACSFPRAELTECGNS
;
A
#
# COMPACT_ATOMS: atom_id res chain seq x y z
N MET A 1 18.86 -8.81 1.27
CA MET A 1 18.60 -10.26 1.34
C MET A 1 18.26 -10.67 2.77
N LEU A 2 17.04 -11.13 3.03
CA LEU A 2 16.84 -12.03 4.16
C LEU A 2 17.36 -13.39 3.70
N ASN A 3 18.45 -13.85 4.33
CA ASN A 3 18.98 -15.18 4.08
C ASN A 3 17.88 -16.19 4.46
N VAL A 4 17.38 -16.98 3.50
CA VAL A 4 16.36 -18.01 3.76
C VAL A 4 16.86 -19.00 4.82
N ASN A 5 18.19 -19.16 4.94
CA ASN A 5 18.85 -19.93 6.00
C ASN A 5 18.76 -19.31 7.41
N ALA A 6 18.31 -18.05 7.55
CA ALA A 6 18.06 -17.38 8.83
C ALA A 6 16.63 -17.57 9.35
N LEU A 7 15.79 -18.35 8.64
CA LEU A 7 14.49 -18.84 9.11
C LEU A 7 14.54 -20.36 9.29
N PRO A 8 15.35 -20.91 10.22
CA PRO A 8 15.47 -22.36 10.43
C PRO A 8 14.16 -23.02 10.93
N ALA A 9 13.09 -22.25 11.13
CA ALA A 9 11.83 -22.70 11.71
C ALA A 9 10.81 -23.23 10.68
N LEU A 10 10.97 -23.03 9.37
CA LEU A 10 10.02 -23.56 8.38
C LEU A 10 10.80 -24.04 7.15
N ALA A 11 10.68 -25.33 6.81
CA ALA A 11 11.31 -25.93 5.63
C ALA A 11 10.27 -26.28 4.56
N GLY A 12 10.68 -26.32 3.30
CA GLY A 12 9.80 -26.68 2.18
C GLY A 12 8.72 -25.63 1.89
N TYR A 13 7.51 -26.10 1.58
CA TYR A 13 6.36 -25.27 1.16
C TYR A 13 6.06 -24.13 2.15
N ASP A 14 5.94 -24.44 3.45
CA ASP A 14 5.61 -23.46 4.48
C ASP A 14 6.72 -22.42 4.64
N GLY A 15 7.98 -22.84 4.53
CA GLY A 15 9.16 -21.95 4.58
C GLY A 15 9.20 -20.98 3.40
N TYR A 16 8.82 -21.45 2.22
CA TYR A 16 8.74 -20.62 1.02
C TYR A 16 7.66 -19.53 1.16
N ILE A 17 6.43 -19.91 1.52
CA ILE A 17 5.35 -18.94 1.74
C ILE A 17 5.79 -17.92 2.78
N ALA A 18 6.43 -18.39 3.85
CA ALA A 18 6.89 -17.53 4.92
C ALA A 18 7.92 -16.49 4.50
N ALA A 19 8.92 -16.90 3.74
CA ALA A 19 9.91 -16.00 3.18
C ALA A 19 9.27 -14.98 2.22
N ARG A 20 8.34 -15.42 1.37
CA ARG A 20 7.69 -14.55 0.38
C ARG A 20 6.75 -13.51 1.01
N VAL A 21 5.97 -13.89 2.02
CA VAL A 21 5.16 -12.93 2.78
C VAL A 21 6.05 -11.85 3.43
N LEU A 22 7.19 -12.24 4.00
CA LEU A 22 8.14 -11.29 4.57
C LEU A 22 8.78 -10.38 3.52
N ASP A 23 9.08 -10.90 2.32
CA ASP A 23 9.55 -10.10 1.20
C ASP A 23 8.49 -9.06 0.78
N PHE A 24 7.20 -9.43 0.71
CA PHE A 24 6.13 -8.49 0.34
C PHE A 24 5.95 -7.35 1.36
N PHE A 25 6.27 -7.59 2.63
CA PHE A 25 6.28 -6.54 3.66
C PHE A 25 7.61 -5.77 3.73
N GLY A 26 8.59 -6.10 2.90
CA GLY A 26 9.90 -5.48 2.87
C GLY A 26 9.89 -4.10 2.20
N PRO A 27 10.38 -3.03 2.86
CA PRO A 27 10.43 -1.69 2.27
C PRO A 27 11.51 -1.52 1.19
N THR A 28 12.47 -2.46 1.13
CA THR A 28 13.59 -2.44 0.18
C THR A 28 13.55 -3.65 -0.75
N THR A 29 12.40 -4.32 -0.86
CA THR A 29 12.24 -5.46 -1.75
C THR A 29 12.37 -4.96 -3.19
N PRO A 30 13.25 -5.56 -4.01
CA PRO A 30 13.36 -5.20 -5.42
C PRO A 30 11.99 -5.25 -6.09
N TRP A 31 11.76 -4.34 -7.04
CA TRP A 31 10.44 -4.16 -7.63
C TRP A 31 9.90 -5.48 -8.19
N GLN A 32 10.70 -6.28 -8.90
CA GLN A 32 10.28 -7.55 -9.50
C GLN A 32 9.84 -8.60 -8.46
N ARG A 33 10.30 -8.47 -7.21
CA ARG A 33 9.93 -9.36 -6.10
C ARG A 33 8.86 -8.78 -5.17
N GLY A 34 8.51 -7.50 -5.38
CA GLY A 34 7.50 -6.77 -4.63
C GLY A 34 6.08 -7.26 -4.91
N LEU A 35 5.13 -6.74 -4.13
CA LEU A 35 3.72 -7.05 -4.30
C LEU A 35 3.09 -6.09 -5.32
N TRP A 36 2.65 -6.62 -6.47
CA TRP A 36 2.02 -5.86 -7.56
C TRP A 36 0.52 -6.12 -7.72
N CYS A 37 -0.01 -7.10 -6.99
CA CYS A 37 -1.40 -7.52 -7.12
C CYS A 37 -2.21 -6.96 -5.97
N THR A 38 -3.41 -6.47 -6.28
CA THR A 38 -4.44 -6.20 -5.28
C THR A 38 -5.01 -7.53 -4.77
N GLY A 39 -5.44 -7.56 -3.50
CA GLY A 39 -6.13 -8.72 -2.95
C GLY A 39 -7.56 -8.82 -3.49
N LEU A 40 -8.12 -10.02 -3.52
CA LEU A 40 -9.49 -10.27 -4.01
C LEU A 40 -10.52 -9.30 -3.40
N VAL A 41 -10.46 -9.12 -2.07
CA VAL A 41 -11.42 -8.27 -1.34
C VAL A 41 -11.32 -6.82 -1.81
N LEU A 42 -10.10 -6.30 -1.98
CA LEU A 42 -9.88 -4.95 -2.48
C LEU A 42 -10.38 -4.82 -3.93
N THR A 43 -10.05 -5.77 -4.80
CA THR A 43 -10.54 -5.77 -6.19
C THR A 43 -12.07 -5.72 -6.26
N LEU A 44 -12.77 -6.47 -5.40
CA LEU A 44 -14.24 -6.44 -5.37
C LEU A 44 -14.78 -5.10 -4.85
N LYS A 45 -14.16 -4.50 -3.84
CA LYS A 45 -14.53 -3.16 -3.34
C LYS A 45 -14.29 -2.08 -4.39
N GLU A 46 -13.12 -2.09 -5.04
CA GLU A 46 -12.79 -1.20 -6.14
C GLU A 46 -13.78 -1.33 -7.29
N LEU A 47 -14.24 -2.55 -7.60
CA LEU A 47 -15.24 -2.75 -8.64
C LEU A 47 -16.60 -2.14 -8.27
N LEU A 48 -17.02 -2.23 -7.01
CA LEU A 48 -18.25 -1.59 -6.52
C LEU A 48 -18.17 -0.06 -6.60
N GLU A 49 -17.01 0.52 -6.27
CA GLU A 49 -16.72 1.95 -6.42
C GLU A 49 -16.63 2.36 -7.90
N ALA A 50 -15.99 1.53 -8.74
CA ALA A 50 -15.85 1.78 -10.16
C ALA A 50 -17.22 1.81 -10.86
N SER A 51 -18.17 0.98 -10.43
CA SER A 51 -19.56 1.03 -10.90
C SER A 51 -20.21 2.40 -10.63
N GLU A 52 -19.95 3.00 -9.46
CA GLU A 52 -20.39 4.36 -9.16
C GLU A 52 -19.75 5.39 -10.09
N ALA A 53 -18.43 5.27 -10.30
CA ALA A 53 -17.66 6.18 -11.15
C ALA A 53 -18.09 6.11 -12.62
N VAL A 54 -18.45 4.92 -13.13
CA VAL A 54 -19.02 4.75 -14.48
C VAL A 54 -20.38 5.45 -14.57
N ARG A 55 -21.26 5.26 -13.57
CA ARG A 55 -22.55 5.96 -13.51
C ARG A 55 -22.37 7.48 -13.49
N ALA A 56 -21.38 7.97 -12.76
CA ALA A 56 -21.02 9.39 -12.69
C ALA A 56 -20.28 9.91 -13.94
N ARG A 57 -19.99 9.04 -14.93
CA ARG A 57 -19.20 9.34 -16.14
C ARG A 57 -17.78 9.84 -15.86
N VAL A 58 -17.25 9.50 -14.69
CA VAL A 58 -15.85 9.75 -14.31
C VAL A 58 -14.94 8.68 -14.87
N LEU A 59 -15.40 7.41 -14.89
CA LEU A 59 -14.68 6.27 -15.42
C LEU A 59 -15.32 5.75 -16.72
N HIS A 60 -14.49 5.30 -17.66
CA HIS A 60 -14.96 4.70 -18.91
C HIS A 60 -15.47 3.26 -18.68
N ALA A 61 -16.52 2.85 -19.38
CA ALA A 61 -17.13 1.53 -19.23
C ALA A 61 -16.16 0.38 -19.60
N GLU A 62 -15.24 0.62 -20.53
CA GLU A 62 -14.23 -0.37 -20.92
C GLU A 62 -13.25 -0.67 -19.77
N ALA A 63 -12.76 0.35 -19.07
CA ALA A 63 -11.88 0.18 -17.92
C ALA A 63 -12.55 -0.63 -16.80
N PHE A 64 -13.85 -0.39 -16.59
CA PHE A 64 -14.67 -1.21 -15.71
C PHE A 64 -14.75 -2.68 -16.17
N GLY A 65 -14.97 -2.92 -17.46
CA GLY A 65 -15.01 -4.27 -18.04
C GLY A 65 -13.72 -5.06 -17.84
N TYR A 66 -12.55 -4.41 -17.97
CA TYR A 66 -11.25 -5.02 -17.68
C TYR A 66 -11.13 -5.46 -16.21
N LEU A 67 -11.49 -4.58 -15.27
CA LEU A 67 -11.45 -4.88 -13.84
C LEU A 67 -12.43 -6.01 -13.48
N ALA A 68 -13.64 -5.99 -14.03
CA ALA A 68 -14.63 -7.05 -13.83
C ALA A 68 -14.13 -8.41 -14.33
N ALA A 69 -13.52 -8.46 -15.52
CA ALA A 69 -12.95 -9.68 -16.07
C ALA A 69 -11.80 -10.24 -15.21
N GLN A 70 -10.97 -9.36 -14.64
CA GLN A 70 -9.91 -9.76 -13.70
C GLN A 70 -10.51 -10.30 -12.39
N ALA A 71 -11.52 -9.63 -11.83
CA ALA A 71 -12.20 -10.07 -10.61
C ALA A 71 -12.84 -11.46 -10.79
N VAL A 72 -13.49 -11.73 -11.93
CA VAL A 72 -14.07 -13.05 -12.27
C VAL A 72 -13.01 -14.16 -12.22
N LYS A 73 -11.81 -13.90 -12.76
CA LYS A 73 -10.68 -14.84 -12.72
C LYS A 73 -10.21 -15.09 -11.29
N LEU A 74 -10.02 -14.02 -10.52
CA LEU A 74 -9.56 -14.11 -9.11
C LEU A 74 -10.54 -14.90 -8.24
N VAL A 75 -11.85 -14.63 -8.34
CA VAL A 75 -12.90 -15.36 -7.60
C VAL A 75 -12.85 -16.87 -7.87
N GLY A 76 -12.55 -17.24 -9.13
CA GLY A 76 -12.46 -18.65 -9.53
C GLY A 76 -11.35 -19.39 -8.81
N ILE A 77 -10.15 -18.80 -8.79
CA ILE A 77 -8.93 -19.45 -8.29
C ILE A 77 -8.69 -19.27 -6.79
N ASP A 78 -9.10 -18.14 -6.21
CA ASP A 78 -8.74 -17.77 -4.84
C ASP A 78 -9.58 -18.58 -3.82
N PRO A 79 -8.97 -19.38 -2.92
CA PRO A 79 -9.66 -20.14 -1.88
C PRO A 79 -10.47 -19.26 -0.90
N GLY A 80 -10.04 -18.01 -0.67
CA GLY A 80 -10.73 -17.05 0.19
C GLY A 80 -12.10 -16.63 -0.32
N SER A 81 -12.38 -16.81 -1.62
CA SER A 81 -13.64 -16.40 -2.26
C SER A 81 -14.89 -17.12 -1.77
N GLY A 82 -14.72 -18.19 -0.98
CA GLY A 82 -15.83 -18.97 -0.44
C GLY A 82 -16.14 -20.23 -1.23
N ASP A 83 -17.33 -20.79 -1.01
CA ASP A 83 -17.72 -22.07 -1.58
C ASP A 83 -18.03 -22.00 -3.10
N LYS A 84 -18.27 -23.17 -3.72
CA LYS A 84 -18.56 -23.25 -5.16
C LYS A 84 -19.84 -22.49 -5.56
N GLN A 85 -20.81 -22.36 -4.67
CA GLN A 85 -22.07 -21.66 -4.97
C GLN A 85 -21.86 -20.14 -4.90
N GLN A 86 -21.18 -19.65 -3.86
CA GLN A 86 -20.79 -18.24 -3.71
C GLN A 86 -19.94 -17.77 -4.90
N LYS A 87 -18.91 -18.55 -5.28
CA LYS A 87 -18.07 -18.23 -6.45
C LYS A 87 -18.88 -18.09 -7.72
N LYS A 88 -19.76 -19.06 -8.02
CA LYS A 88 -20.63 -19.02 -9.21
C LYS A 88 -21.58 -17.82 -9.20
N LEU A 89 -22.14 -17.49 -8.04
CA LEU A 89 -23.04 -16.36 -7.89
C LEU A 89 -22.31 -15.04 -8.18
N ILE A 90 -21.15 -14.81 -7.55
CA ILE A 90 -20.34 -13.60 -7.80
C ILE A 90 -19.97 -13.53 -9.27
N GLN A 91 -19.38 -14.58 -9.85
CA GLN A 91 -18.98 -14.59 -11.27
C GLN A 91 -20.15 -14.27 -12.20
N LYS A 92 -21.35 -14.78 -11.90
CA LYS A 92 -22.58 -14.46 -12.65
C LYS A 92 -22.96 -12.98 -12.53
N CYS A 93 -22.90 -12.41 -11.33
CA CYS A 93 -23.20 -10.98 -11.11
C CYS A 93 -22.16 -10.08 -11.80
N LEU A 94 -20.87 -10.46 -11.76
CA LEU A 94 -19.77 -9.70 -12.35
C LEU A 94 -19.72 -9.75 -13.89
N THR A 95 -20.26 -10.81 -14.50
CA THR A 95 -20.31 -10.96 -15.97
C THR A 95 -21.49 -10.18 -16.57
N LYS A 96 -22.48 -9.84 -15.75
CA LYS A 96 -23.58 -8.95 -16.14
C LYS A 96 -23.17 -7.48 -15.98
N ASP A 97 -24.01 -6.59 -16.48
CA ASP A 97 -23.88 -5.16 -16.20
C ASP A 97 -24.13 -4.88 -14.71
N LEU A 98 -23.04 -4.70 -13.95
CA LEU A 98 -23.06 -4.43 -12.51
C LEU A 98 -23.38 -2.95 -12.27
N GLY A 99 -24.62 -2.55 -12.56
CA GLY A 99 -25.09 -1.18 -12.36
C GLY A 99 -25.14 -0.79 -10.87
N PHE A 100 -24.62 0.40 -10.54
CA PHE A 100 -24.53 0.87 -9.17
C PHE A 100 -25.91 0.88 -8.47
N GLY A 101 -25.98 0.30 -7.27
CA GLY A 101 -27.22 0.20 -6.49
C GLY A 101 -28.24 -0.81 -7.02
N GLY A 102 -27.94 -1.53 -8.11
CA GLY A 102 -28.76 -2.63 -8.61
C GLY A 102 -28.70 -3.88 -7.74
N LEU A 103 -29.56 -4.86 -8.03
CA LEU A 103 -29.62 -6.12 -7.28
C LEU A 103 -28.29 -6.89 -7.32
N ASP A 104 -27.65 -6.97 -8.49
CA ASP A 104 -26.35 -7.64 -8.64
C ASP A 104 -25.25 -6.89 -7.87
N TRP A 105 -25.29 -5.55 -7.83
CA TRP A 105 -24.36 -4.72 -7.03
C TRP A 105 -24.52 -4.97 -5.53
N LEU A 106 -25.76 -4.96 -5.03
CA LEU A 106 -26.06 -5.25 -3.62
C LEU A 106 -25.66 -6.68 -3.24
N THR A 107 -25.87 -7.63 -4.15
CA THR A 107 -25.47 -9.03 -3.96
C THR A 107 -23.96 -9.16 -3.84
N VAL A 108 -23.20 -8.55 -4.76
CA VAL A 108 -21.73 -8.55 -4.71
C VAL A 108 -21.24 -7.86 -3.44
N SER A 109 -21.77 -6.68 -3.12
CA SER A 109 -21.44 -5.95 -1.88
C SER A 109 -21.61 -6.82 -0.64
N LYS A 110 -22.75 -7.52 -0.51
CA LYS A 110 -23.00 -8.36 0.65
C LYS A 110 -22.09 -9.58 0.73
N ILE A 111 -21.80 -10.21 -0.41
CA ILE A 111 -20.90 -11.36 -0.46
C ILE A 111 -19.46 -10.91 -0.19
N THR A 112 -19.04 -9.73 -0.64
CA THR A 112 -17.72 -9.17 -0.35
C THR A 112 -17.51 -8.96 1.14
N GLU A 113 -18.51 -8.49 1.89
CA GLU A 113 -18.45 -8.39 3.37
C GLU A 113 -18.24 -9.76 4.04
N ASP A 114 -18.93 -10.80 3.56
CA ASP A 114 -18.79 -12.17 4.05
C ASP A 114 -17.39 -12.73 3.73
N ILE A 115 -16.93 -12.56 2.49
CA ILE A 115 -15.58 -12.94 2.07
C ILE A 115 -14.55 -12.26 2.96
N GLU A 116 -14.61 -10.95 3.13
CA GLU A 116 -13.67 -10.20 3.97
C GLU A 116 -13.65 -10.73 5.41
N SER A 117 -14.82 -11.03 5.97
CA SER A 117 -14.95 -11.52 7.34
C SER A 117 -14.34 -12.90 7.56
N HIS A 118 -14.23 -13.73 6.52
CA HIS A 118 -13.76 -15.12 6.60
C HIS A 118 -12.53 -15.41 5.71
N TYR A 119 -11.93 -14.40 5.09
CA TYR A 119 -10.94 -14.57 4.03
C TYR A 119 -9.72 -15.40 4.49
N LEU A 120 -9.05 -14.93 5.54
CA LEU A 120 -7.85 -15.60 6.08
C LEU A 120 -8.18 -16.93 6.77
N GLU A 121 -9.40 -17.10 7.29
CA GLU A 121 -9.85 -18.39 7.85
C GLU A 121 -9.96 -19.45 6.75
N ARG A 122 -10.61 -19.10 5.62
CA ARG A 122 -10.72 -19.98 4.44
C ARG A 122 -9.35 -20.31 3.86
N TRP A 123 -8.44 -19.34 3.80
CA TRP A 123 -7.05 -19.56 3.44
C TRP A 123 -6.32 -20.52 4.38
N ALA A 124 -6.48 -20.34 5.70
CA ALA A 124 -5.90 -21.25 6.68
C ALA A 124 -6.41 -22.68 6.52
N LEU A 125 -7.69 -22.87 6.18
CA LEU A 125 -8.25 -24.19 5.88
C LEU A 125 -7.65 -24.79 4.60
N ALA A 126 -7.55 -24.02 3.52
CA ALA A 126 -6.97 -24.47 2.24
C ALA A 126 -5.51 -24.92 2.38
N LEU A 127 -4.72 -24.23 3.22
CA LEU A 127 -3.32 -24.57 3.48
C LEU A 127 -3.14 -25.86 4.31
N ARG A 128 -4.17 -26.26 5.08
CA ARG A 128 -4.14 -27.50 5.88
C ARG A 128 -4.28 -28.74 5.03
N ASP A 129 -5.07 -28.67 3.95
CA ASP A 129 -5.32 -29.81 3.07
C ASP A 129 -4.17 -29.96 2.05
N PRO A 130 -3.33 -31.00 2.15
CA PRO A 130 -2.20 -31.21 1.25
C PRO A 130 -2.60 -31.45 -0.21
N THR A 131 -3.83 -31.89 -0.47
CA THR A 131 -4.32 -32.25 -1.81
C THR A 131 -4.83 -31.06 -2.60
N THR A 132 -5.22 -29.99 -1.90
CA THR A 132 -5.78 -28.77 -2.50
C THR A 132 -4.89 -27.55 -2.28
N ARG A 133 -3.63 -27.74 -1.87
CA ARG A 133 -2.68 -26.65 -1.67
C ARG A 133 -2.53 -25.86 -2.97
N PRO A 134 -2.83 -24.54 -2.96
CA PRO A 134 -2.58 -23.74 -4.13
C PRO A 134 -1.07 -23.45 -4.28
N TYR A 135 -0.72 -22.71 -5.33
CA TYR A 135 0.68 -22.45 -5.64
C TYR A 135 1.31 -21.53 -4.58
N PRO A 136 2.45 -21.88 -3.97
CA PRO A 136 3.02 -21.17 -2.81
C PRO A 136 3.17 -19.65 -3.00
N GLU A 137 3.60 -19.20 -4.18
CA GLU A 137 3.75 -17.77 -4.49
C GLU A 137 2.39 -17.07 -4.57
N GLY A 138 1.38 -17.73 -5.12
CA GLY A 138 0.01 -17.22 -5.17
C GLY A 138 -0.55 -17.04 -3.76
N ASP A 139 -0.32 -18.03 -2.89
CA ASP A 139 -0.76 -18.00 -1.50
C ASP A 139 -0.14 -16.83 -0.74
N ALA A 140 1.18 -16.70 -0.84
CA ALA A 140 1.91 -15.62 -0.18
C ALA A 140 1.41 -14.24 -0.63
N ARG A 141 1.14 -14.06 -1.93
CA ARG A 141 0.63 -12.80 -2.50
C ARG A 141 -0.78 -12.49 -1.98
N SER A 142 -1.72 -13.42 -2.08
CA SER A 142 -3.10 -13.21 -1.64
C SER A 142 -3.18 -12.88 -0.14
N ILE A 143 -2.41 -13.59 0.70
CA ILE A 143 -2.36 -13.35 2.14
C ILE A 143 -1.74 -11.99 2.46
N ALA A 144 -0.61 -11.66 1.85
CA ALA A 144 0.07 -10.40 2.09
C ALA A 144 -0.76 -9.20 1.61
N ALA A 145 -1.35 -9.29 0.41
CA ALA A 145 -2.22 -8.28 -0.15
C ALA A 145 -3.41 -8.01 0.77
N HIS A 146 -4.14 -9.06 1.18
CA HIS A 146 -5.29 -8.88 2.06
C HIS A 146 -4.93 -8.23 3.41
N LEU A 147 -3.79 -8.57 4.01
CA LEU A 147 -3.36 -7.94 5.25
C LEU A 147 -3.01 -6.46 5.08
N LEU A 148 -2.39 -6.08 3.96
CA LEU A 148 -2.13 -4.67 3.66
C LEU A 148 -3.44 -3.92 3.35
N ASP A 149 -4.32 -4.53 2.57
CA ASP A 149 -5.64 -3.99 2.19
C ASP A 149 -6.55 -3.81 3.42
N ALA A 150 -6.40 -4.65 4.45
CA ALA A 150 -7.11 -4.52 5.73
C ALA A 150 -6.65 -3.31 6.58
N GLY A 151 -5.62 -2.58 6.14
CA GLY A 151 -5.14 -1.34 6.74
C GLY A 151 -3.98 -1.52 7.73
N PHE A 152 -3.29 -2.66 7.69
CA PHE A 152 -2.06 -2.84 8.47
C PHE A 152 -0.85 -2.27 7.74
N SER A 153 0.12 -1.75 8.49
CA SER A 153 1.39 -1.31 7.92
C SER A 153 2.34 -2.48 7.66
N SER A 154 3.12 -2.38 6.58
CA SER A 154 4.13 -3.39 6.22
C SER A 154 5.15 -3.61 7.34
N GLU A 155 5.57 -2.55 8.03
CA GLU A 155 6.54 -2.62 9.13
C GLU A 155 5.98 -3.40 10.33
N PHE A 156 4.72 -3.15 10.70
CA PHE A 156 4.05 -3.92 11.75
C PHE A 156 3.92 -5.39 11.37
N LEU A 157 3.37 -5.66 10.18
CA LEU A 157 3.14 -7.02 9.71
C LEU A 157 4.44 -7.82 9.65
N ARG A 158 5.51 -7.25 9.08
CA ARG A 158 6.82 -7.88 9.02
C ARG A 158 7.33 -8.26 10.41
N ARG A 159 7.25 -7.36 11.38
CA ARG A 159 7.70 -7.62 12.76
C ARG A 159 6.85 -8.66 13.47
N TRP A 160 5.52 -8.59 13.29
CA TRP A 160 4.58 -9.57 13.84
C TRP A 160 4.85 -10.96 13.29
N TRP A 161 5.04 -11.07 11.96
CA TRP A 161 5.33 -12.32 11.27
C TRP A 161 6.68 -12.91 11.71
N LEU A 162 7.75 -12.10 11.73
CA LEU A 162 9.06 -12.52 12.23
C LEU A 162 9.01 -13.00 13.68
N TYR A 163 8.25 -12.31 14.53
CA TYR A 163 8.08 -12.71 15.91
C TYR A 163 7.40 -14.07 16.00
N LYS A 164 6.32 -14.29 15.25
CA LYS A 164 5.58 -15.56 15.25
C LYS A 164 6.40 -16.73 14.71
N ILE A 165 7.14 -16.54 13.61
CA ILE A 165 8.01 -17.60 13.06
C ILE A 165 9.12 -17.99 14.05
N ARG A 166 9.62 -17.02 14.83
CA ARG A 166 10.71 -17.24 15.80
C ARG A 166 10.24 -17.84 17.13
N GLN A 167 8.93 -17.89 17.41
CA GLN A 167 8.44 -18.56 18.62
C GLN A 167 8.79 -20.06 18.55
N LYS A 168 9.09 -20.66 19.72
CA LYS A 168 9.43 -22.08 19.81
C LYS A 168 8.22 -22.94 19.45
N GLY A 169 8.41 -23.89 18.55
CA GLY A 169 7.35 -24.73 17.98
C GLY A 169 7.14 -24.36 16.52
N HIS A 170 7.43 -25.30 15.62
CA HIS A 170 7.23 -25.11 14.18
C HIS A 170 5.73 -25.12 13.88
N ASP A 171 5.07 -23.98 14.10
CA ASP A 171 3.66 -23.82 13.77
C ASP A 171 3.52 -23.88 12.25
N PRO A 172 2.69 -24.79 11.70
CA PRO A 172 2.43 -24.83 10.27
C PRO A 172 1.93 -23.47 9.78
N ILE A 173 2.23 -23.13 8.52
CA ILE A 173 1.84 -21.85 7.93
C ILE A 173 0.34 -21.56 8.10
N ALA A 174 -0.50 -22.60 8.01
CA ALA A 174 -1.93 -22.50 8.24
C ALA A 174 -2.30 -21.97 9.64
N LYS A 175 -1.55 -22.31 10.69
CA LYS A 175 -1.78 -21.80 12.05
C LYS A 175 -1.36 -20.34 12.17
N LEU A 176 -0.29 -19.94 11.48
CA LEU A 176 0.13 -18.54 11.41
C LEU A 176 -0.91 -17.67 10.68
N VAL A 177 -1.45 -18.16 9.57
CA VAL A 177 -2.54 -17.49 8.83
C VAL A 177 -3.82 -17.41 9.68
N ALA A 178 -4.16 -18.46 10.43
CA ALA A 178 -5.28 -18.41 11.37
C ALA A 178 -5.06 -17.39 12.51
N ALA A 179 -3.82 -17.23 12.99
CA ALA A 179 -3.49 -16.18 13.94
C ALA A 179 -3.59 -14.78 13.32
N ALA A 180 -3.22 -14.63 12.04
CA ALA A 180 -3.37 -13.39 11.29
C ALA A 180 -4.84 -13.05 11.05
N HIS A 181 -5.69 -14.06 10.85
CA HIS A 181 -7.14 -13.90 10.82
C HIS A 181 -7.69 -13.32 12.13
N GLY A 182 -7.27 -13.87 13.28
CA GLY A 182 -7.64 -13.35 14.60
C GLY A 182 -7.25 -11.88 14.77
N LEU A 183 -6.01 -11.54 14.37
CA LEU A 183 -5.51 -10.17 14.34
C LEU A 183 -6.35 -9.25 13.43
N ALA A 184 -6.72 -9.70 12.23
CA ALA A 184 -7.53 -8.92 11.29
C ALA A 184 -8.98 -8.70 11.76
N ARG A 185 -9.48 -9.50 12.70
CA ARG A 185 -10.81 -9.32 13.31
C ARG A 185 -10.84 -8.28 14.43
N GLU A 186 -9.69 -7.93 15.01
CA GLU A 186 -9.62 -6.89 16.03
C GLU A 186 -9.98 -5.53 15.44
N LYS A 187 -10.93 -4.82 16.06
CA LYS A 187 -11.36 -3.50 15.56
C LYS A 187 -10.18 -2.51 15.54
N PRO A 188 -10.11 -1.61 14.54
CA PRO A 188 -9.17 -0.50 14.57
C PRO A 188 -9.23 0.26 15.90
N GLN A 189 -8.06 0.62 16.43
CA GLN A 189 -7.92 1.34 17.68
C GLN A 189 -7.76 2.84 17.41
N ALA A 190 -8.27 3.66 18.33
CA ALA A 190 -8.06 5.10 18.29
C ALA A 190 -6.67 5.43 18.84
N TYR A 191 -5.84 6.08 18.04
CA TYR A 191 -4.53 6.58 18.40
C TYR A 191 -4.53 8.10 18.38
N LYS A 192 -3.81 8.72 19.32
CA LYS A 192 -3.43 10.13 19.24
C LYS A 192 -1.97 10.24 18.85
N VAL A 193 -1.72 10.84 17.69
CA VAL A 193 -0.39 10.99 17.10
C VAL A 193 0.01 12.46 17.17
N LEU A 194 1.20 12.72 17.73
CA LEU A 194 1.84 14.02 17.76
C LEU A 194 2.81 14.12 16.59
N ILE A 195 2.59 15.12 15.74
CA ILE A 195 3.52 15.51 14.68
C ILE A 195 4.06 16.90 15.01
N VAL A 196 5.38 17.00 15.08
CA VAL A 196 6.09 18.25 15.44
C VAL A 196 6.67 18.86 14.17
N PHE A 197 6.66 20.19 14.10
CA PHE A 197 7.12 20.94 12.95
C PHE A 197 8.38 21.73 13.30
N ALA A 198 9.35 21.73 12.39
CA ALA A 198 10.53 22.60 12.44
C ALA A 198 10.24 24.02 11.92
N GLY A 199 9.21 24.17 11.09
CA GLY A 199 8.84 25.42 10.44
C GLY A 199 7.36 25.43 10.07
N VAL A 200 6.67 26.52 10.41
CA VAL A 200 5.23 26.69 10.18
C VAL A 200 4.99 28.05 9.50
N PRO A 201 4.24 28.12 8.39
CA PRO A 201 3.94 29.38 7.73
C PRO A 201 3.09 30.28 8.63
N GLN A 202 3.24 31.60 8.46
CA GLN A 202 2.32 32.55 9.08
C GLN A 202 0.93 32.41 8.47
N SER A 203 -0.07 32.22 9.31
CA SER A 203 -1.47 32.15 8.91
C SER A 203 -2.19 33.43 9.32
N ARG A 204 -3.05 33.96 8.43
CA ARG A 204 -3.99 35.04 8.78
C ARG A 204 -5.12 34.54 9.68
N SER A 205 -5.35 33.23 9.72
CA SER A 205 -6.32 32.57 10.60
C SER A 205 -5.62 32.02 11.84
N SER A 206 -6.37 31.91 12.94
CA SER A 206 -5.89 31.23 14.15
C SER A 206 -5.43 29.80 13.82
N MET A 207 -4.40 29.34 14.54
CA MET A 207 -3.96 27.94 14.43
C MET A 207 -5.12 26.98 14.77
N PRO A 208 -5.10 25.75 14.22
CA PRO A 208 -6.10 24.74 14.52
C PRO A 208 -6.24 24.48 16.03
N PRO A 209 -7.42 24.07 16.53
CA PRO A 209 -7.65 23.85 17.97
C PRO A 209 -6.80 22.70 18.55
N ASN A 210 -6.34 21.78 17.69
CA ASN A 210 -5.46 20.68 18.05
C ASN A 210 -3.96 21.02 17.93
N TRP A 211 -3.64 22.29 17.66
CA TRP A 211 -2.28 22.83 17.68
C TRP A 211 -1.77 22.97 19.10
N ILE A 212 -0.46 22.76 19.27
CA ILE A 212 0.26 22.90 20.51
C ILE A 212 1.49 23.76 20.26
N ASP A 213 1.77 24.67 21.18
CA ASP A 213 2.97 25.50 21.14
C ASP A 213 4.25 24.69 21.43
N ALA A 214 5.38 25.24 21.02
CA ALA A 214 6.69 24.62 21.20
C ALA A 214 7.00 24.27 22.68
N PRO A 215 6.72 25.15 23.67
CA PRO A 215 6.93 24.84 25.08
C PRO A 215 6.16 23.61 25.56
N SER A 216 4.86 23.50 25.25
CA SER A 216 4.04 22.37 25.71
C SER A 216 4.43 21.07 25.02
N VAL A 217 4.84 21.11 23.74
CA VAL A 217 5.43 19.93 23.05
C VAL A 217 6.68 19.46 23.80
N SER A 218 7.60 20.38 24.12
CA SER A 218 8.83 20.05 24.86
C SER A 218 8.57 19.54 26.27
N GLN A 219 7.53 20.04 26.95
CA GLN A 219 7.10 19.54 28.26
C GLN A 219 6.52 18.13 28.15
N TRP A 220 5.64 17.89 27.18
CA TRP A 220 5.05 16.58 26.95
C TRP A 220 6.11 15.53 26.61
N LEU A 221 7.06 15.86 25.72
CA LEU A 221 8.16 14.96 25.36
C LEU A 221 8.99 14.58 26.58
N ARG A 222 9.32 15.54 27.45
CA ARG A 222 10.06 15.29 28.70
C ARG A 222 9.28 14.40 29.67
N ASN A 223 8.00 14.68 29.87
CA ASN A 223 7.13 13.90 30.75
C ASN A 223 6.99 12.43 30.30
N ASN A 224 7.09 12.17 29.00
CA ASN A 224 7.02 10.83 28.41
C ASN A 224 8.40 10.17 28.24
N GLY A 225 9.47 10.76 28.78
CA GLY A 225 10.82 10.19 28.77
C GLY A 225 11.58 10.36 27.44
N PHE A 226 11.11 11.22 26.53
CA PHE A 226 11.81 11.54 25.30
C PHE A 226 12.82 12.68 25.49
N LYS A 227 13.95 12.59 24.79
CA LYS A 227 14.96 13.65 24.77
C LYS A 227 14.47 14.79 23.87
N ALA A 228 14.04 15.89 24.49
CA ALA A 228 13.66 17.12 23.77
C ALA A 228 14.86 18.00 23.34
N ARG A 229 16.07 17.70 23.87
CA ARG A 229 17.28 18.49 23.60
C ARG A 229 17.74 18.29 22.15
N GLY A 230 17.84 19.38 21.38
CA GLY A 230 18.29 19.37 19.98
C GLY A 230 17.18 19.32 18.92
N LEU A 231 15.91 19.48 19.30
CA LEU A 231 14.80 19.62 18.36
C LEU A 231 14.54 21.11 18.11
N SER A 232 14.85 21.61 16.92
CA SER A 232 14.33 22.90 16.46
C SER A 232 12.85 22.70 16.13
N GLN A 233 11.97 23.29 16.92
CA GLN A 233 10.53 23.09 16.80
C GLN A 233 9.76 24.41 16.94
N ASP A 234 8.81 24.62 16.05
CA ASP A 234 7.89 25.77 16.03
C ASP A 234 6.50 25.43 16.59
N GLY A 235 6.31 24.17 17.00
CA GLY A 235 5.08 23.64 17.59
C GLY A 235 4.75 22.26 17.06
N GLY A 236 3.54 21.78 17.36
CA GLY A 236 3.08 20.47 16.94
C GLY A 236 1.57 20.38 16.87
N VAL A 237 1.08 19.29 16.29
CA VAL A 237 -0.34 19.01 16.14
C VAL A 237 -0.66 17.61 16.67
N TRP A 238 -1.74 17.52 17.46
CA TRP A 238 -2.34 16.23 17.82
C TRP A 238 -3.35 15.81 16.75
N LEU A 239 -3.20 14.58 16.26
CA LEU A 239 -4.12 13.98 15.30
C LEU A 239 -4.70 12.71 15.90
N GLY A 240 -6.03 12.66 15.99
CA GLY A 240 -6.77 11.45 16.31
C GLY A 240 -6.95 10.61 15.04
N VAL A 241 -6.50 9.36 15.07
CA VAL A 241 -6.54 8.46 13.92
C VAL A 241 -7.01 7.08 14.38
N ASN A 242 -7.93 6.48 13.63
CA ASN A 242 -8.28 5.08 13.80
C ASN A 242 -7.39 4.23 12.89
N ALA A 243 -6.64 3.29 13.45
CA ALA A 243 -5.76 2.42 12.68
C ALA A 243 -5.68 1.03 13.29
N ARG A 244 -5.22 0.04 12.50
CA ARG A 244 -5.03 -1.33 12.98
C ARG A 244 -3.78 -1.50 13.82
N ASP A 245 -2.78 -0.65 13.60
CA ASP A 245 -1.51 -0.70 14.32
C ASP A 245 -0.87 0.69 14.47
N PRO A 246 0.12 0.84 15.38
CA PRO A 246 0.76 2.12 15.65
C PRO A 246 1.48 2.76 14.45
N TRP A 247 2.04 1.96 13.53
CA TRP A 247 2.72 2.49 12.36
C TRP A 247 1.73 2.96 11.30
N ALA A 248 0.64 2.22 11.09
CA ALA A 248 -0.46 2.65 10.24
C ALA A 248 -1.06 3.97 10.76
N ALA A 249 -1.22 4.13 12.08
CA ALA A 249 -1.68 5.38 12.68
C ALA A 249 -0.78 6.57 12.32
N VAL A 250 0.53 6.38 12.41
CA VAL A 250 1.53 7.41 12.04
C VAL A 250 1.49 7.72 10.54
N GLN A 251 1.34 6.70 9.70
CA GLN A 251 1.21 6.87 8.24
C GLN A 251 -0.04 7.68 7.87
N SER A 252 -1.20 7.37 8.45
CA SER A 252 -2.45 8.12 8.21
C SER A 252 -2.41 9.53 8.79
N ALA A 253 -1.79 9.73 9.95
CA ALA A 253 -1.56 11.07 10.51
C ALA A 253 -0.69 11.90 9.56
N MET A 254 0.31 11.29 8.92
CA MET A 254 1.15 11.97 7.94
C MET A 254 0.43 12.33 6.66
N GLU A 255 -0.44 11.48 6.15
CA GLU A 255 -1.30 11.83 5.01
C GLU A 255 -2.18 13.05 5.29
N ALA A 256 -2.68 13.17 6.52
CA ALA A 256 -3.43 14.35 6.93
C ALA A 256 -2.55 15.61 6.90
N VAL A 257 -1.30 15.51 7.35
CA VAL A 257 -0.33 16.62 7.27
C VAL A 257 0.05 16.93 5.82
N ASP A 258 0.26 15.93 4.96
CA ASP A 258 0.57 16.15 3.55
C ASP A 258 -0.55 16.92 2.83
N ARG A 259 -1.81 16.66 3.16
CA ARG A 259 -2.96 17.44 2.65
C ARG A 259 -2.97 18.89 3.15
N VAL A 260 -2.49 19.14 4.36
CA VAL A 260 -2.33 20.51 4.88
C VAL A 260 -1.14 21.18 4.19
N ALA A 261 -0.01 20.48 4.07
CA ALA A 261 1.20 20.96 3.43
C ALA A 261 0.95 21.32 1.95
N ALA A 262 0.17 20.53 1.23
CA ALA A 262 -0.24 20.83 -0.14
C ALA A 262 -1.06 22.14 -0.22
N ARG A 263 -2.00 22.36 0.70
CA ARG A 263 -2.78 23.61 0.77
C ARG A 263 -1.90 24.81 1.13
N VAL A 264 -0.93 24.62 2.02
CA VAL A 264 0.06 25.65 2.36
C VAL A 264 0.90 26.01 1.14
N ALA A 265 1.42 25.02 0.41
CA ALA A 265 2.26 25.23 -0.75
C ALA A 265 1.53 25.93 -1.91
N VAL A 266 0.23 25.67 -2.09
CA VAL A 266 -0.60 26.33 -3.12
C VAL A 266 -1.10 27.70 -2.66
N GLY A 267 -1.47 27.84 -1.39
CA GLY A 267 -2.08 29.05 -0.84
C GLY A 267 -1.09 30.10 -0.32
N THR A 268 0.17 29.73 -0.15
CA THR A 268 1.23 30.59 0.39
C THR A 268 2.55 30.36 -0.33
N ASN A 269 3.47 31.33 -0.27
CA ASN A 269 4.85 31.16 -0.74
C ASN A 269 5.75 30.54 0.35
N SER A 270 5.20 29.67 1.18
CA SER A 270 5.87 29.08 2.34
C SER A 270 5.62 27.58 2.42
N GLN A 271 6.37 26.88 3.27
CA GLN A 271 6.30 25.43 3.41
C GLN A 271 6.07 25.03 4.86
N LEU A 272 5.30 23.95 5.04
CA LEU A 272 5.16 23.29 6.32
C LEU A 272 6.25 22.22 6.44
N MET A 273 7.10 22.30 7.47
CA MET A 273 8.25 21.41 7.62
C MET A 273 8.06 20.45 8.81
N PRO A 274 7.41 19.28 8.62
CA PRO A 274 7.31 18.28 9.68
C PRO A 274 8.69 17.69 9.99
N LEU A 275 8.95 17.40 11.26
CA LEU A 275 10.13 16.66 11.67
C LEU A 275 10.06 15.20 11.19
N SER A 276 11.22 14.55 11.04
CA SER A 276 11.33 13.14 10.65
C SER A 276 10.92 12.15 11.76
N ARG A 277 10.20 12.60 12.79
CA ARG A 277 9.78 11.80 13.95
C ARG A 277 8.36 12.14 14.36
N ALA A 278 7.58 11.10 14.65
CA ALA A 278 6.25 11.20 15.23
C ALA A 278 6.20 10.44 16.56
N TRP A 279 5.26 10.84 17.42
CA TRP A 279 5.03 10.23 18.72
C TRP A 279 3.57 9.86 18.86
N ILE A 280 3.30 8.83 19.66
CA ILE A 280 1.93 8.37 19.94
C ILE A 280 1.72 8.41 21.44
N GLU A 281 0.56 8.91 21.88
CA GLU A 281 0.16 8.89 23.29
C GLU A 281 0.22 7.46 23.85
N GLY A 282 0.86 7.29 25.02
CA GLY A 282 1.02 5.99 25.68
C GLY A 282 2.13 5.09 25.12
N GLN A 283 2.78 5.45 24.01
CA GLN A 283 3.91 4.69 23.45
C GLN A 283 5.25 5.25 23.95
N LYS A 284 6.16 4.36 24.37
CA LYS A 284 7.49 4.74 24.88
C LYS A 284 8.56 4.93 23.81
N ARG A 285 8.19 4.80 22.53
CA ARG A 285 9.10 4.95 21.39
C ARG A 285 8.59 6.02 20.43
N HIS A 286 9.51 6.66 19.73
CA HIS A 286 9.18 7.50 18.58
C HIS A 286 9.15 6.63 17.31
N PHE A 287 8.44 7.12 16.32
CA PHE A 287 8.31 6.49 15.01
C PHE A 287 9.00 7.38 13.99
N GLN A 288 9.81 6.80 13.11
CA GLN A 288 10.47 7.57 12.06
C GLN A 288 9.48 7.92 10.97
N LEU A 289 9.41 9.22 10.67
CA LEU A 289 8.75 9.77 9.49
C LEU A 289 9.83 9.84 8.40
N GLY A 290 10.01 8.75 7.68
CA GLY A 290 10.84 8.76 6.48
C GLY A 290 10.08 9.40 5.32
N PRO A 291 10.77 10.06 4.37
CA PRO A 291 10.16 10.32 3.07
C PRO A 291 9.64 8.97 2.56
N ARG A 292 8.38 8.95 2.10
CA ARG A 292 7.77 7.78 1.48
C ARG A 292 8.47 7.54 0.15
N ARG A 293 9.70 7.03 0.17
CA ARG A 293 10.39 6.59 -1.03
C ARG A 293 9.58 5.42 -1.57
N ARG A 294 8.76 5.66 -2.59
CA ARG A 294 7.98 4.62 -3.27
C ARG A 294 8.86 3.79 -4.23
N GLY A 295 10.17 3.71 -3.95
CA GLY A 295 11.12 2.88 -4.68
C GLY A 295 11.43 3.33 -6.11
N VAL A 296 11.05 4.53 -6.53
CA VAL A 296 11.34 5.02 -7.89
C VAL A 296 12.78 5.54 -7.93
N GLU A 297 13.68 4.73 -8.49
CA GLU A 297 15.08 5.08 -8.73
C GLU A 297 15.40 4.98 -10.22
N VAL A 298 15.55 6.11 -10.90
CA VAL A 298 16.05 6.14 -12.29
C VAL A 298 17.56 6.21 -12.29
N ARG A 299 18.21 5.08 -11.96
CA ARG A 299 19.69 5.00 -11.85
C ARG A 299 20.41 5.33 -13.15
N ALA A 300 19.73 5.19 -14.29
CA ALA A 300 20.27 5.58 -15.60
C ALA A 300 20.72 7.05 -15.64
N LEU A 301 20.02 7.96 -14.95
CA LEU A 301 20.40 9.38 -14.89
C LEU A 301 21.79 9.58 -14.28
N TYR A 302 22.07 8.86 -13.19
CA TYR A 302 23.38 8.88 -12.55
C TYR A 302 24.45 8.18 -13.39
N LEU A 303 24.13 6.98 -13.90
CA LEU A 303 25.10 6.16 -14.65
C LEU A 303 25.50 6.78 -15.99
N GLN A 304 24.63 7.58 -16.59
CA GLN A 304 24.85 8.21 -17.90
C GLN A 304 25.20 9.71 -17.78
N ASP A 305 25.46 10.20 -16.57
CA ASP A 305 25.79 11.61 -16.31
C ASP A 305 24.77 12.61 -16.91
N GLN A 306 23.48 12.25 -16.83
CA GLN A 306 22.38 13.06 -17.38
C GLN A 306 21.73 13.98 -16.33
N ILE A 307 22.21 13.98 -15.07
CA ILE A 307 21.60 14.78 -14.00
C ILE A 307 21.74 16.29 -14.27
N TYR A 308 22.87 16.72 -14.82
CA TYR A 308 23.18 18.14 -15.08
C TYR A 308 23.23 18.47 -16.58
N SER A 309 22.70 17.61 -17.44
CA SER A 309 22.76 17.85 -18.89
C SER A 309 21.74 18.90 -19.32
N GLU A 310 22.20 20.00 -19.94
CA GLU A 310 21.36 21.11 -20.43
C GLU A 310 20.72 20.84 -21.81
N ARG A 311 20.36 19.59 -22.12
CA ARG A 311 19.76 19.24 -23.43
C ARG A 311 18.33 19.79 -23.54
N VAL A 312 17.86 19.95 -24.79
CA VAL A 312 16.47 20.32 -25.08
C VAL A 312 15.53 19.30 -24.44
N THR A 313 14.59 19.78 -23.63
CA THR A 313 13.62 18.96 -22.89
C THR A 313 12.84 18.06 -23.83
N GLY A 314 13.05 16.75 -23.73
CA GLY A 314 12.30 15.74 -24.47
C GLY A 314 11.09 15.22 -23.70
N ILE A 315 10.33 14.32 -24.32
CA ILE A 315 9.20 13.62 -23.68
C ILE A 315 9.67 12.86 -22.42
N VAL A 316 10.89 12.33 -22.44
CA VAL A 316 11.50 11.62 -21.29
C VAL A 316 11.74 12.56 -20.11
N ASP A 317 12.24 13.77 -20.35
CA ASP A 317 12.49 14.76 -19.28
C ASP A 317 11.17 15.21 -18.66
N ALA A 318 10.16 15.50 -19.50
CA ALA A 318 8.81 15.82 -19.03
C ALA A 318 8.20 14.67 -18.20
N ALA A 319 8.38 13.42 -18.61
CA ALA A 319 7.94 12.27 -17.83
C ALA A 319 8.68 12.14 -16.49
N ILE A 320 9.99 12.40 -16.45
CA ILE A 320 10.77 12.40 -15.20
C ILE A 320 10.27 13.49 -14.24
N GLU A 321 9.95 14.68 -14.74
CA GLU A 321 9.34 15.75 -13.94
C GLU A 321 7.98 15.33 -13.38
N LEU A 322 7.14 14.66 -14.18
CA LEU A 322 5.85 14.11 -13.75
C LEU A 322 5.99 12.98 -12.72
N LEU A 323 7.14 12.29 -12.66
CA LEU A 323 7.45 11.29 -11.64
C LEU A 323 7.89 11.90 -10.29
N ALA A 324 8.32 13.16 -10.24
CA ALA A 324 8.82 13.79 -9.02
C ALA A 324 7.86 13.66 -7.79
N PRO A 325 6.52 13.77 -7.96
CA PRO A 325 5.57 13.54 -6.87
C PRO A 325 5.67 12.16 -6.22
N LEU A 326 6.13 11.11 -6.91
CA LEU A 326 6.28 9.76 -6.33
C LEU A 326 7.31 9.70 -5.20
N ALA A 327 8.28 10.61 -5.18
CA ALA A 327 9.36 10.61 -4.20
C ALA A 327 8.96 11.19 -2.84
N SER A 328 8.03 12.14 -2.80
CA SER A 328 7.78 12.94 -1.59
C SER A 328 6.36 13.51 -1.41
N SER A 329 5.45 13.32 -2.37
CA SER A 329 4.11 13.90 -2.30
C SER A 329 3.06 12.96 -1.69
N SER A 330 1.87 13.51 -1.45
CA SER A 330 0.68 12.77 -0.99
C SER A 330 0.36 11.54 -1.86
N PRO A 331 -0.32 10.50 -1.33
CA PRO A 331 -0.79 9.33 -2.09
C PRO A 331 -1.39 9.67 -3.45
N SER A 332 -2.37 10.58 -3.46
CA SER A 332 -3.12 10.96 -4.66
C SER A 332 -2.26 11.70 -5.69
N ALA A 333 -1.44 12.67 -5.25
CA ALA A 333 -0.59 13.43 -6.16
C ALA A 333 0.46 12.53 -6.85
N ALA A 334 1.02 11.60 -6.10
CA ALA A 334 1.97 10.62 -6.61
C ALA A 334 1.31 9.61 -7.56
N ALA A 335 0.08 9.15 -7.29
CA ALA A 335 -0.65 8.27 -8.20
C ALA A 335 -0.98 9.00 -9.52
N ALA A 336 -1.46 10.25 -9.43
CA ALA A 336 -1.75 11.07 -10.60
C ALA A 336 -0.49 11.39 -11.43
N GLY A 337 0.61 11.82 -10.78
CA GLY A 337 1.87 12.09 -11.46
C GLY A 337 2.48 10.85 -12.09
N GLY A 338 2.44 9.71 -11.39
CA GLY A 338 2.89 8.43 -11.92
C GLY A 338 2.11 7.98 -13.15
N TRP A 339 0.78 8.10 -13.12
CA TRP A 339 -0.06 7.79 -14.29
C TRP A 339 0.19 8.76 -15.44
N ALA A 340 0.29 10.07 -15.17
CA ALA A 340 0.59 11.07 -16.19
C ALA A 340 1.95 10.82 -16.86
N ALA A 341 2.97 10.39 -16.10
CA ALA A 341 4.26 10.00 -16.66
C ALA A 341 4.16 8.76 -17.56
N ILE A 342 3.35 7.76 -17.16
CA ILE A 342 3.08 6.57 -17.98
C ILE A 342 2.39 6.96 -19.29
N GLU A 343 1.34 7.78 -19.23
CA GLU A 343 0.63 8.26 -20.41
C GLU A 343 1.55 9.08 -21.32
N ALA A 344 2.37 9.98 -20.76
CA ALA A 344 3.30 10.78 -21.54
C ALA A 344 4.31 9.92 -22.33
N LEU A 345 4.75 8.79 -21.77
CA LEU A 345 5.71 7.90 -22.40
C LEU A 345 5.08 6.88 -23.36
N LEU A 346 3.87 6.40 -23.04
CA LEU A 346 3.28 5.23 -23.68
C LEU A 346 2.04 5.54 -24.51
N SER A 347 1.56 6.79 -24.54
CA SER A 347 0.51 7.22 -25.47
C SER A 347 1.11 7.90 -26.71
N GLY A 348 0.52 7.63 -27.87
CA GLY A 348 0.94 8.18 -29.16
C GLY A 348 -0.20 8.93 -29.87
N PRO A 349 0.13 9.84 -30.80
CA PRO A 349 -0.88 10.51 -31.63
C PRO A 349 -1.62 9.47 -32.48
N GLY A 350 -2.94 9.34 -32.27
CA GLY A 350 -3.79 8.37 -32.97
C GLY A 350 -4.31 7.22 -32.09
N ASP A 351 -3.91 7.13 -30.83
CA ASP A 351 -4.49 6.19 -29.89
C ASP A 351 -5.97 6.56 -29.61
N SER A 352 -6.91 5.79 -30.14
CA SER A 352 -8.36 5.99 -29.94
C SER A 352 -8.86 5.45 -28.60
N GLU A 353 -8.14 4.48 -28.02
CA GLU A 353 -8.52 3.79 -26.79
C GLU A 353 -7.71 4.33 -25.61
N ARG A 354 -8.41 4.80 -24.57
CA ARG A 354 -7.81 5.36 -23.34
C ARG A 354 -7.08 4.33 -22.47
N VAL A 355 -7.14 3.04 -22.82
CA VAL A 355 -6.50 1.94 -22.08
C VAL A 355 -5.13 1.56 -22.65
N SER A 356 -4.79 2.04 -23.85
CA SER A 356 -3.59 1.63 -24.61
C SER A 356 -2.27 1.79 -23.85
N ALA A 357 -2.13 2.87 -23.07
CA ALA A 357 -0.95 3.09 -22.24
C ALA A 357 -0.78 2.01 -21.16
N GLY A 358 -1.89 1.55 -20.57
CA GLY A 358 -1.92 0.48 -19.58
C GLY A 358 -1.47 -0.87 -20.17
N ASP A 359 -1.97 -1.24 -21.34
CA ASP A 359 -1.60 -2.49 -22.02
C ASP A 359 -0.12 -2.50 -22.46
N ARG A 360 0.37 -1.34 -22.94
CA ARG A 360 1.80 -1.16 -23.25
C ARG A 360 2.66 -1.27 -22.00
N MET A 361 2.25 -0.65 -20.89
CA MET A 361 2.95 -0.77 -19.61
C MET A 361 2.99 -2.23 -19.12
N ALA A 362 1.85 -2.92 -19.16
CA ALA A 362 1.77 -4.33 -18.78
C ALA A 362 2.71 -5.21 -19.62
N SER A 363 2.78 -4.97 -20.92
CA SER A 363 3.69 -5.66 -21.84
C SER A 363 5.16 -5.37 -21.50
N LEU A 364 5.53 -4.12 -21.23
CA LEU A 364 6.88 -3.74 -20.83
C LEU A 364 7.30 -4.41 -19.52
N VAL A 365 6.41 -4.43 -18.52
CA VAL A 365 6.67 -5.09 -17.23
C VAL A 365 6.85 -6.59 -17.43
N ALA A 366 5.97 -7.24 -18.20
CA ALA A 366 6.07 -8.67 -18.49
C ALA A 366 7.40 -9.04 -19.18
N CYS A 367 7.83 -8.24 -20.16
CA CYS A 367 9.11 -8.44 -20.86
C CYS A 367 10.33 -8.11 -19.98
N SER A 368 10.20 -7.18 -19.03
CA SER A 368 11.30 -6.76 -18.16
C SER A 368 11.54 -7.71 -17.00
N PHE A 369 10.52 -8.49 -16.61
CA PHE A 369 10.57 -9.38 -15.45
C PHE A 369 11.69 -10.43 -15.54
N PRO A 370 11.83 -11.24 -16.61
CA PRO A 370 12.89 -12.25 -16.69
C PRO A 370 14.29 -11.63 -16.63
N ARG A 371 14.47 -10.46 -17.25
CA ARG A 371 15.75 -9.74 -17.24
C ARG A 371 16.11 -9.26 -15.83
N ALA A 372 15.14 -8.76 -15.07
CA ALA A 372 15.35 -8.31 -13.70
C ALA A 372 15.78 -9.46 -12.78
N GLU A 373 15.10 -10.62 -12.87
CA GLU A 373 15.45 -11.83 -12.12
C GLU A 373 16.86 -12.34 -12.46
N LEU A 374 17.21 -12.40 -13.75
CA LEU A 374 18.55 -12.83 -14.18
C LEU A 374 19.67 -11.90 -13.73
N THR A 375 19.39 -10.58 -13.68
CA THR A 375 20.37 -9.57 -13.24
C THR A 375 20.63 -9.68 -11.73
N GLU A 376 19.62 -10.05 -10.94
CA GLU A 376 19.77 -10.29 -9.51
C GLU A 376 20.61 -11.56 -9.24
N CYS A 377 20.36 -12.64 -9.99
CA CYS A 377 21.16 -13.88 -9.90
C CYS A 377 22.63 -13.69 -10.28
N GLY A 378 22.95 -12.83 -11.25
CA GLY A 378 24.33 -12.55 -11.66
C GLY A 378 25.13 -11.67 -10.69
N ASN A 379 24.46 -10.96 -9.78
CA ASN A 379 25.07 -10.10 -8.76
C ASN A 379 25.08 -10.73 -7.35
N SER A 380 24.65 -12.00 -7.22
CA SER A 380 24.51 -12.74 -5.95
C SER A 380 25.77 -13.51 -5.57
#